data_AF-A0A7M2YWQ3-F1
#
_entry.id   AF-A0A7M2YWQ3-F1
#
_cell.length_a   1.000
_cell.length_b   1.000
_cell.length_c   1.000
_cell.angle_alpha   90.00
_cell.angle_beta   90.00
_cell.angle_gamma   90.00
#
_symmetry.space_group_name_H-M   'P 1'
#
loop_
_entity.id
_entity.type
_entity.pdbx_description
1 polymer ?
#
loop_
_entity_poly.entity_id
_entity_poly.type
_entity_poly.pdbx_seq_one_letter_code
_entity_poly.pdbx_strand_id
1 'polypeptide(L)'
;MSWVIGRGGVILYKAMWTSAARIGAFLERFQAQPIDLRHAPFHTEQLEIRRRDSDAFARGLERNGPRAVAEFARAEEYWKERARAAARARRSR
;
A
#
# COMPACT_ATOMS: atom_id res chain seq x y z
N MET A 1 -8.35 -0.45 -4.57
CA MET A 1 -8.41 -1.49 -5.62
C MET A 1 -7.96 -0.89 -6.93
N SER A 2 -7.08 -1.59 -7.64
CA SER A 2 -6.47 -1.12 -8.89
C SER A 2 -6.57 -2.21 -9.96
N TRP A 3 -6.83 -1.79 -11.19
CA TRP A 3 -6.96 -2.65 -12.36
C TRP A 3 -6.13 -2.06 -13.51
N VAL A 4 -5.44 -2.91 -14.25
CA VAL A 4 -4.85 -2.56 -15.55
C VAL A 4 -5.59 -3.35 -16.61
N ILE A 5 -6.21 -2.64 -17.54
CA ILE A 5 -7.03 -3.21 -18.61
C ILE A 5 -6.31 -2.95 -19.92
N GLY A 6 -6.04 -4.02 -20.66
CA GLY A 6 -5.43 -3.99 -21.98
C GLY A 6 -6.45 -3.74 -23.09
N ARG A 7 -5.96 -3.78 -24.33
CA ARG A 7 -6.83 -3.75 -25.52
C ARG A 7 -7.82 -4.92 -25.49
N GLY A 8 -9.04 -4.68 -25.98
CA GLY A 8 -10.09 -5.70 -26.01
C GLY A 8 -10.69 -6.03 -24.64
N GLY A 9 -10.40 -5.24 -23.59
CA GLY A 9 -10.98 -5.44 -22.25
C GLY A 9 -10.30 -6.51 -21.41
N VAL A 10 -9.14 -7.02 -21.84
CA VAL A 10 -8.39 -8.04 -21.11
C VAL A 10 -7.86 -7.47 -19.80
N ILE A 11 -8.12 -8.15 -18.68
CA ILE A 11 -7.57 -7.78 -17.37
C ILE A 11 -6.12 -8.27 -17.31
N LEU A 12 -5.18 -7.34 -17.31
CA LEU A 12 -3.74 -7.64 -17.28
C LEU A 12 -3.19 -7.69 -15.85
N TYR A 13 -3.79 -6.92 -14.95
CA TYR A 13 -3.43 -6.88 -13.53
C TYR A 13 -4.63 -6.44 -12.70
N LYS A 14 -4.88 -7.13 -11.58
CA LYS A 14 -5.91 -6.78 -10.61
C LYS A 14 -5.31 -6.88 -9.22
N ALA A 15 -5.42 -5.81 -8.43
CA ALA A 15 -5.01 -5.82 -7.04
C ALA A 15 -6.07 -5.17 -6.15
N MET A 16 -6.47 -5.89 -5.11
CA MET A 16 -7.41 -5.35 -4.11
C MET A 16 -6.80 -4.12 -3.43
N TRP A 17 -5.53 -4.23 -3.00
CA TRP A 17 -4.75 -3.19 -2.32
C TRP A 17 -3.32 -3.23 -2.85
N THR A 18 -2.80 -2.12 -3.38
CA THR A 18 -1.44 -2.03 -3.92
C THR A 18 -0.93 -0.60 -3.88
N SER A 19 0.36 -0.39 -4.16
CA SER A 19 0.95 0.95 -4.31
C SER A 19 1.08 1.33 -5.79
N ALA A 20 1.15 2.63 -6.08
CA ALA A 20 1.40 3.13 -7.43
C ALA A 20 2.72 2.58 -8.01
N ALA A 21 3.77 2.48 -7.19
CA ALA A 21 5.06 1.93 -7.59
C ALA A 21 4.96 0.47 -8.09
N ARG A 22 4.10 -0.35 -7.47
CA ARG A 22 3.89 -1.74 -7.92
C ARG A 22 3.16 -1.83 -9.24
N ILE A 23 2.20 -0.94 -9.48
CA ILE A 23 1.54 -0.82 -10.78
C ILE A 23 2.56 -0.43 -11.85
N GLY A 24 3.42 0.56 -11.56
CA GLY A 24 4.51 0.96 -12.46
C GLY A 24 5.45 -0.20 -12.80
N ALA A 25 5.95 -0.92 -11.78
CA ALA A 25 6.82 -2.07 -11.98
C ALA A 25 6.14 -3.20 -12.78
N PHE A 26 4.82 -3.40 -12.60
CA PHE A 26 4.05 -4.32 -13.44
C PHE A 26 4.04 -3.86 -14.91
N LEU A 27 3.73 -2.59 -15.17
CA LEU A 27 3.67 -2.03 -16.52
C LEU A 27 5.01 -2.15 -17.25
N GLU A 28 6.12 -1.84 -16.57
CA GLU A 28 7.47 -1.99 -17.11
C GLU A 28 7.75 -3.44 -17.55
N ARG A 29 7.47 -4.42 -16.68
CA ARG A 29 7.65 -5.84 -17.01
C ARG A 29 6.73 -6.29 -18.14
N PHE A 30 5.48 -5.82 -18.13
CA PHE A 30 4.50 -6.17 -19.15
C PHE A 30 4.89 -5.62 -20.53
N GLN A 31 5.41 -4.38 -20.59
CA GLN A 31 5.87 -3.78 -21.84
C GLN A 31 7.16 -4.41 -22.37
N ALA A 32 8.03 -4.89 -21.47
CA ALA A 32 9.27 -5.59 -21.85
C ALA A 32 9.05 -7.04 -22.31
N GLN A 33 7.87 -7.63 -22.04
CA GLN A 33 7.58 -9.00 -22.47
C GLN A 33 7.30 -9.06 -23.98
N PRO A 34 8.00 -9.93 -24.73
CA PRO A 34 7.62 -10.20 -26.12
C PRO A 34 6.27 -10.91 -26.13
N ILE A 35 5.28 -10.28 -26.75
CA ILE A 35 3.96 -10.88 -26.99
C ILE A 35 4.12 -11.82 -28.19
N ASP A 36 4.48 -13.08 -27.92
CA ASP A 36 4.37 -14.16 -28.92
C ASP A 36 3.10 -14.99 -28.67
N LEU A 37 2.67 -15.73 -29.71
CA LEU A 37 1.45 -16.54 -29.69
C LEU A 37 1.50 -17.73 -28.71
N ARG A 38 2.60 -17.93 -27.97
CA ARG A 38 2.79 -19.08 -27.05
C ARG A 38 2.44 -18.75 -25.59
N HIS A 39 2.14 -17.49 -25.27
CA HIS A 39 1.86 -17.06 -23.90
C HIS A 39 0.34 -16.97 -23.65
N ALA A 40 -0.20 -17.91 -22.88
CA ALA A 40 -1.58 -17.86 -22.39
C ALA A 40 -1.64 -17.14 -21.03
N PRO A 41 -2.66 -16.30 -20.76
CA PRO A 41 -2.83 -15.67 -19.46
C PRO A 41 -3.20 -16.72 -18.40
N PHE A 42 -2.73 -16.53 -17.17
CA PHE A 42 -3.13 -17.32 -16.01
C PHE A 42 -3.53 -16.41 -14.84
N HIS A 43 -4.33 -16.95 -13.93
CA HIS A 43 -4.71 -16.26 -12.71
C HIS A 43 -3.78 -16.64 -11.55
N THR A 44 -3.42 -15.66 -10.73
CA THR A 44 -2.65 -15.88 -9.51
C THR A 44 -3.13 -14.95 -8.42
N GLU A 45 -3.08 -15.43 -7.18
CA GLU A 45 -3.26 -14.63 -5.98
C GLU A 45 -1.90 -14.46 -5.30
N GLN A 46 -1.57 -13.21 -4.96
CA GLN A 46 -0.31 -12.89 -4.31
C GLN A 46 -0.58 -12.06 -3.04
N LEU A 47 -0.05 -12.54 -1.93
CA LEU A 47 0.04 -11.76 -0.70
C LEU A 47 1.43 -11.13 -0.61
N GLU A 48 1.47 -9.81 -0.47
CA GLU A 48 2.73 -9.09 -0.33
C GLU A 48 2.79 -8.33 0.98
N ILE A 49 3.94 -8.44 1.66
CA ILE A 49 4.22 -7.65 2.86
C ILE A 49 4.69 -6.28 2.42
N ARG A 50 3.98 -5.24 2.86
CA ARG A 50 4.44 -3.86 2.71
C ARG A 50 5.14 -3.43 4.00
N ARG A 51 6.44 -3.13 3.92
CA ARG A 51 7.12 -2.42 5.01
C ARG A 51 6.60 -0.98 5.07
N ARG A 52 6.29 -0.54 6.29
CA ARG A 52 5.94 0.85 6.54
C ARG A 52 7.21 1.69 6.39
N ASP A 53 7.17 2.64 5.46
CA ASP A 53 8.20 3.66 5.32
C ASP A 53 7.76 4.89 6.11
N SER A 54 8.29 5.03 7.32
CA SER A 54 7.94 6.11 8.24
C SER A 54 8.39 7.47 7.70
N ASP A 55 9.52 7.53 7.01
CA ASP A 55 10.08 8.79 6.52
C ASP A 55 9.28 9.30 5.33
N ALA A 56 8.90 8.41 4.39
CA ALA A 56 8.03 8.78 3.29
C ALA A 56 6.64 9.22 3.76
N PHE A 57 6.14 8.61 4.84
CA PHE A 57 4.89 9.04 5.46
C PHE A 57 5.03 10.44 6.08
N ALA A 58 6.10 10.70 6.84
CA ALA A 58 6.37 12.01 7.44
C ALA A 58 6.50 13.12 6.37
N ARG A 59 7.27 12.88 5.31
CA ARG A 59 7.35 13.79 4.14
C ARG A 59 5.98 14.04 3.51
N GLY A 60 5.13 13.02 3.49
CA GLY A 60 3.75 13.14 3.02
C GLY A 60 2.91 14.08 3.87
N LEU A 61 3.05 14.03 5.20
CA LEU A 61 2.39 14.97 6.12
C LEU A 61 2.88 16.39 5.90
N GLU A 62 4.19 16.59 5.81
CA GLU A 62 4.80 17.91 5.57
C GLU A 62 4.30 18.52 4.27
N ARG A 63 4.24 17.74 3.18
CA ARG A 63 3.69 18.17 1.89
C ARG A 63 2.21 18.58 1.99
N ASN A 64 1.44 17.93 2.85
CA ASN A 64 0.02 18.25 3.07
C ASN A 64 -0.16 19.44 4.04
N GLY A 65 0.92 19.95 4.63
CA GLY A 65 0.95 21.17 5.42
C GLY A 65 1.06 20.95 6.94
N PRO A 66 1.35 22.03 7.69
CA PRO A 66 1.67 21.97 9.12
C PRO A 66 0.53 21.41 9.98
N ARG A 67 -0.72 21.61 9.57
CA ARG A 67 -1.89 21.04 10.25
C ARG A 67 -1.88 19.51 10.23
N ALA A 68 -1.52 18.90 9.10
CA ALA A 68 -1.48 17.45 8.96
C ALA A 68 -0.44 16.83 9.90
N VAL A 69 0.72 17.48 10.01
CA VAL A 69 1.78 17.12 10.96
C VAL A 69 1.28 17.19 12.41
N ALA A 70 0.66 18.31 12.79
CA ALA A 70 0.17 18.54 14.15
C ALA A 70 -0.96 17.57 14.55
N GLU A 71 -1.92 17.33 13.66
CA GLU A 71 -3.01 16.39 13.90
C GLU A 71 -2.50 14.95 14.03
N PHE A 72 -1.53 14.55 13.21
CA PHE A 72 -0.94 13.23 13.33
C PHE A 72 -0.16 13.05 14.64
N ALA A 73 0.62 14.05 15.05
CA ALA A 73 1.34 14.01 16.33
C ALA A 73 0.39 13.83 17.53
N ARG A 74 -0.73 14.56 17.53
CA ARG A 74 -1.76 14.44 18.57
C ARG A 74 -2.42 13.06 18.57
N ALA A 75 -2.66 12.48 17.39
CA ALA A 75 -3.19 11.12 17.28
C ALA A 75 -2.23 10.08 17.87
N GLU A 76 -0.91 10.23 17.65
CA GLU A 76 0.09 9.34 18.23
C GLU A 76 0.13 9.40 19.76
N GLU A 77 -0.01 10.58 20.35
CA GLU A 77 -0.11 10.76 21.80
C GLU A 77 -1.33 10.01 22.37
N TYR A 78 -2.49 10.22 21.76
CA TYR A 78 -3.73 9.54 22.14
C TYR A 78 -3.60 8.01 22.08
N TRP A 79 -2.98 7.48 21.02
CA TRP A 79 -2.77 6.04 20.90
C TRP A 79 -1.79 5.49 21.94
N LYS A 80 -0.71 6.23 22.26
CA LYS A 80 0.23 5.85 23.32
C LYS A 80 -0.45 5.78 24.68
N GLU A 81 -1.31 6.74 25.00
CA GLU A 81 -2.08 6.74 26.25
C GLU A 81 -3.01 5.54 26.35
N ARG A 82 -3.75 5.23 25.27
CA ARG A 82 -4.61 4.04 25.22
C ARG A 82 -3.83 2.74 25.37
N ALA A 83 -2.68 2.63 24.72
CA ALA A 83 -1.83 1.45 24.85
C ALA A 83 -1.33 1.28 26.30
N ARG A 84 -0.95 2.36 26.98
CA ARG A 84 -0.57 2.34 28.41
C ARG A 84 -1.74 1.94 29.31
N ALA A 85 -2.94 2.47 29.06
CA ALA A 85 -4.13 2.10 29.81
C ALA A 85 -4.47 0.61 29.65
N ALA A 86 -4.42 0.09 28.43
CA ALA A 86 -4.65 -1.33 28.15
C ALA A 86 -3.59 -2.23 28.82
N ALA A 87 -2.32 -1.82 28.81
CA ALA A 87 -1.25 -2.56 29.48
C ALA A 87 -1.44 -2.61 31.00
N ARG A 88 -1.89 -1.51 31.63
CA ARG A 88 -2.21 -1.47 33.07
C ARG A 88 -3.36 -2.41 33.42
N ALA A 89 -4.46 -2.37 32.67
CA ALA A 89 -5.62 -3.23 32.89
C ALA A 89 -5.30 -4.74 32.74
N ARG A 90 -4.31 -5.08 31.90
CA ARG A 90 -3.87 -6.47 31.70
C ARG A 90 -2.99 -7.00 32.83
N ARG A 91 -2.32 -6.11 33.59
CA ARG A 91 -1.48 -6.47 34.75
C ARG A 91 -2.25 -6.58 36.06
N SER A 92 -3.47 -6.04 36.12
CA SER A 92 -4.36 -6.11 37.29
C SER A 92 -5.34 -7.30 37.24
N ARG A 93 -5.17 -8.22 36.28
CA ARG A 93 -5.84 -9.52 36.20
C ARG A 93 -4.83 -10.61 36.47
#